data_AF-A0A6A7B7T4-F1
#
_entry.id   AF-A0A6A7B7T4-F1
#
_cell.length_a   1.000
_cell.length_b   1.000
_cell.length_c   1.000
_cell.angle_alpha   90.00
_cell.angle_beta   90.00
_cell.angle_gamma   90.00
#
_symmetry.space_group_name_H-M   'P 1'
#
loop_
_entity.id
_entity.type
_entity.pdbx_description
1 polymer ?
#
loop_
_entity_poly.entity_id
_entity_poly.type
_entity_poly.pdbx_seq_one_letter_code
_entity_poly.pdbx_strand_id
1 'polypeptide(L)'
;MPPATYAGPGALGLSRYASPGAQKAVLAAMPPDVSSQESTIATKEQIAAANENTTNGIALRNADAQLAVAQGRALKAEVDKHAAKLSRTVSTVVTNTRQLLALIHETLQKEGTTGTENVDSLWAEMDQLVTAAGDAKSAIPVFLEKQRNNMSLYHASMLNETIADTQEELNLQHKKINIQHNLILEHQEAVQAYKEQNAAKLKGVEDLQGQVSRLTLEKGNFRNEIDNYRQLLEKEHIAKAVELKKADTLEEELRTLVASKTLLLAEVDGLRKALQDLQAKMQQTEQQLAEKFTAELKSQAHQIEEKTQKIMDLKSLVDLNKLDATTTQMQAEKLGQENATLKEKYGQQTAEHAQAFSKLSEQTKKMDSLVVDLERQQEENINLKQRVAKFSELKKQAASLSHAKLTLEKQLHELSVELEAAKDAETRAKTELVDLGKKLTALEKSVDNLETENNDLLAEQTNHKKTVQALQISKSENLKLNAIVEELRSNNAEPVIDTSPMSDEEKKLFLEKIRGLETKGASLEKALEEWTKLAKV
;
A
#
# COMPACT_ATOMS: atom_id res chain seq x y z
N MET A 1 22.82 -84.51 56.91
CA MET A 1 22.82 -84.82 58.36
C MET A 1 21.42 -85.26 58.77
N PRO A 2 21.27 -86.25 59.67
CA PRO A 2 19.96 -86.70 60.15
C PRO A 2 19.37 -85.70 61.15
N PRO A 3 18.03 -85.69 61.35
CA PRO A 3 17.40 -84.88 62.39
C PRO A 3 17.73 -85.47 63.77
N ALA A 4 18.32 -84.65 64.66
CA ALA A 4 18.61 -85.06 66.02
C ALA A 4 17.32 -85.13 66.86
N THR A 5 17.03 -86.29 67.43
CA THR A 5 15.91 -86.51 68.34
C THR A 5 16.17 -85.77 69.66
N TYR A 6 15.42 -84.69 69.92
CA TYR A 6 15.51 -83.99 71.21
C TYR A 6 14.79 -84.77 72.30
N ALA A 7 15.56 -85.51 73.10
CA ALA A 7 15.07 -86.06 74.37
C ALA A 7 14.94 -84.91 75.38
N GLY A 8 13.70 -84.58 75.76
CA GLY A 8 13.42 -83.52 76.73
C GLY A 8 13.90 -83.87 78.15
N PRO A 9 14.05 -82.88 79.06
CA PRO A 9 14.56 -83.10 80.41
C PRO A 9 13.62 -83.96 81.27
N GLY A 10 14.00 -85.22 81.49
CA GLY A 10 13.30 -86.12 82.41
C GLY A 10 13.60 -85.81 83.88
N ALA A 11 12.99 -84.76 84.44
CA ALA A 11 13.14 -84.41 85.87
C ALA A 11 12.02 -83.51 86.45
N LEU A 12 10.74 -83.89 86.33
CA LEU A 12 9.63 -83.20 87.03
C LEU A 12 8.62 -84.12 87.75
N GLY A 13 9.03 -85.35 88.11
CA GLY A 13 8.20 -86.29 88.88
C GLY A 13 8.01 -85.94 90.37
N LEU A 14 8.52 -84.80 90.85
CA LEU A 14 8.57 -84.41 92.28
C LEU A 14 8.04 -82.99 92.53
N SER A 15 7.08 -82.52 91.75
CA SER A 15 6.40 -81.24 91.98
C SER A 15 5.13 -81.40 92.84
N ARG A 16 4.97 -80.55 93.86
CA ARG A 16 3.81 -80.53 94.79
C ARG A 16 2.48 -80.06 94.17
N TYR A 17 2.41 -79.85 92.85
CA TYR A 17 1.25 -79.27 92.15
C TYR A 17 0.75 -80.09 90.95
N ALA A 18 0.97 -81.41 90.93
CA ALA A 18 0.37 -82.31 89.93
C ALA A 18 -1.09 -82.66 90.28
N SER A 19 -1.95 -82.86 89.28
CA SER A 19 -3.39 -83.13 89.49
C SER A 19 -3.66 -84.56 89.98
N PRO A 20 -4.76 -84.80 90.73
CA PRO A 20 -5.08 -86.10 91.32
C PRO A 20 -5.64 -87.13 90.32
N GLY A 21 -5.23 -87.09 89.06
CA GLY A 21 -5.68 -88.01 88.00
C GLY A 21 -4.75 -89.20 87.73
N ALA A 22 -3.52 -89.21 88.27
CA ALA A 22 -2.45 -90.13 87.85
C ALA A 22 -1.93 -91.08 88.95
N GLN A 23 -2.74 -91.40 89.97
CA GLN A 23 -2.41 -92.39 91.03
C GLN A 23 -3.33 -93.63 91.00
N LYS A 24 -3.70 -94.10 89.81
CA LYS A 24 -4.46 -95.36 89.61
C LYS A 24 -3.86 -96.23 88.48
N ALA A 25 -2.54 -96.45 88.50
CA ALA A 25 -1.86 -97.25 87.48
C ALA A 25 -0.61 -98.04 87.94
N VAL A 26 -0.25 -98.08 89.23
CA VAL A 26 0.79 -99.00 89.73
C VAL A 26 0.41 -99.53 91.12
N LEU A 27 -0.16 -100.74 91.14
CA LEU A 27 -0.17 -101.76 92.21
C LEU A 27 -1.38 -102.69 91.99
N ALA A 28 -1.33 -103.44 90.89
CA ALA A 28 -2.28 -104.52 90.59
C ALA A 28 -1.49 -105.81 90.33
N ALA A 29 -1.24 -106.58 91.39
CA ALA A 29 -0.54 -107.86 91.33
C ALA A 29 -0.99 -108.83 92.45
N MET A 30 -2.30 -109.13 92.46
CA MET A 30 -2.90 -110.39 92.94
C MET A 30 -2.94 -110.71 94.47
N PRO A 31 -3.78 -111.68 94.92
CA PRO A 31 -4.63 -111.59 96.12
C PRO A 31 -4.27 -112.70 97.17
N PRO A 32 -5.14 -113.19 98.09
CA PRO A 32 -6.53 -112.86 98.52
C PRO A 32 -6.61 -112.52 100.04
N ASP A 33 -7.74 -112.43 100.77
CA ASP A 33 -9.06 -113.08 100.65
C ASP A 33 -10.16 -112.45 101.56
N VAL A 34 -11.41 -112.89 101.37
CA VAL A 34 -12.60 -112.87 102.26
C VAL A 34 -13.48 -111.59 102.41
N SER A 35 -14.69 -111.71 101.84
CA SER A 35 -16.02 -111.21 102.30
C SER A 35 -16.34 -109.70 102.34
N SER A 36 -17.01 -109.27 101.27
CA SER A 36 -18.40 -108.76 101.29
C SER A 36 -18.98 -108.17 102.60
N GLN A 37 -19.34 -106.88 102.57
CA GLN A 37 -20.76 -106.47 102.59
C GLN A 37 -20.96 -105.02 102.16
N GLU A 38 -22.01 -104.77 101.39
CA GLU A 38 -22.39 -103.44 100.89
C GLU A 38 -23.15 -102.65 101.95
N SER A 39 -22.78 -101.38 102.16
CA SER A 39 -23.52 -100.45 103.01
C SER A 39 -24.69 -99.82 102.25
N THR A 40 -25.79 -100.55 102.12
CA THR A 40 -27.04 -100.02 101.54
C THR A 40 -27.97 -99.55 102.64
N ILE A 41 -28.55 -98.35 102.47
CA ILE A 41 -29.30 -97.61 103.50
C ILE A 41 -30.58 -98.36 103.88
N ALA A 42 -30.70 -98.78 105.14
CA ALA A 42 -31.90 -99.45 105.66
C ALA A 42 -33.03 -98.46 105.96
N THR A 43 -34.21 -98.73 105.41
CA THR A 43 -35.44 -97.95 105.62
C THR A 43 -36.17 -98.35 106.90
N LYS A 44 -37.13 -97.49 107.31
CA LYS A 44 -37.80 -97.46 108.63
C LYS A 44 -38.62 -98.70 109.03
N GLU A 45 -38.66 -99.75 108.22
CA GLU A 45 -39.49 -100.95 108.44
C GLU A 45 -38.70 -102.18 108.94
N GLN A 46 -37.36 -102.16 108.90
CA GLN A 46 -36.55 -103.28 109.43
C GLN A 46 -36.33 -103.25 110.95
N ILE A 47 -36.68 -102.14 111.63
CA ILE A 47 -36.56 -102.01 113.09
C ILE A 47 -37.62 -102.87 113.83
N ALA A 48 -38.70 -103.28 113.15
CA ALA A 48 -39.73 -104.15 113.72
C ALA A 48 -39.33 -105.63 113.81
N ALA A 49 -38.28 -106.06 113.11
CA ALA A 49 -37.86 -107.47 113.01
C ALA A 49 -36.53 -107.78 113.74
N ALA A 50 -36.09 -106.91 114.65
CA ALA A 50 -34.86 -107.06 115.43
C ALA A 50 -35.07 -107.12 116.96
N ASN A 51 -36.32 -107.27 117.42
CA ASN A 51 -36.68 -107.27 118.84
C ASN A 51 -36.77 -108.67 119.49
N GLU A 52 -36.42 -109.76 118.79
CA GLU A 52 -36.63 -111.13 119.28
C GLU A 52 -35.40 -111.86 119.86
N ASN A 53 -34.20 -111.26 119.86
CA ASN A 53 -32.97 -111.97 120.30
C ASN A 53 -32.09 -111.24 121.33
N THR A 54 -32.66 -110.35 122.15
CA THR A 54 -31.93 -109.63 123.22
C THR A 54 -32.55 -109.79 124.61
N THR A 55 -33.25 -110.91 124.86
CA THR A 55 -33.85 -111.25 126.18
C THR A 55 -33.11 -112.37 126.94
N ASN A 56 -32.11 -113.00 126.32
CA ASN A 56 -31.43 -114.18 126.90
C ASN A 56 -30.40 -113.86 128.02
N GLY A 57 -30.13 -112.59 128.33
CA GLY A 57 -29.25 -112.20 129.43
C GLY A 57 -29.83 -112.42 130.83
N ILE A 58 -31.17 -112.34 130.97
CA ILE A 58 -31.85 -112.46 132.27
C ILE A 58 -32.33 -113.90 132.52
N ALA A 59 -32.65 -114.65 131.47
CA ALA A 59 -33.09 -116.05 131.57
C ALA A 59 -31.97 -116.98 132.08
N LEU A 60 -30.72 -116.81 131.60
CA LEU A 60 -29.60 -117.67 132.01
C LEU A 60 -29.21 -117.47 133.49
N ARG A 61 -29.25 -116.24 134.01
CA ARG A 61 -28.86 -115.93 135.39
C ARG A 61 -29.83 -116.45 136.46
N ASN A 62 -30.99 -116.97 136.06
CA ASN A 62 -31.96 -117.59 136.96
C ASN A 62 -31.86 -119.13 136.98
N ALA A 63 -31.12 -119.74 136.04
CA ALA A 63 -30.97 -121.19 135.98
C ALA A 63 -30.29 -121.76 137.25
N ASP A 64 -29.19 -121.16 137.70
CA ASP A 64 -28.46 -121.60 138.89
C ASP A 64 -29.25 -121.34 140.19
N ALA A 65 -29.98 -120.23 140.28
CA ALA A 65 -30.85 -119.93 141.40
C ALA A 65 -32.04 -120.92 141.48
N GLN A 66 -32.65 -121.25 140.34
CA GLN A 66 -33.71 -122.27 140.26
C GLN A 66 -33.17 -123.67 140.55
N LEU A 67 -31.96 -124.00 140.09
CA LEU A 67 -31.28 -125.25 140.41
C LEU A 67 -31.00 -125.37 141.91
N ALA A 68 -30.50 -124.31 142.56
CA ALA A 68 -30.29 -124.28 144.01
C ALA A 68 -31.61 -124.45 144.80
N VAL A 69 -32.70 -123.83 144.35
CA VAL A 69 -34.04 -124.03 144.95
C VAL A 69 -34.55 -125.46 144.72
N ALA A 70 -34.31 -126.05 143.55
CA ALA A 70 -34.69 -127.43 143.25
C ALA A 70 -33.88 -128.45 144.08
N GLN A 71 -32.57 -128.27 144.18
CA GLN A 71 -31.68 -129.06 145.04
C GLN A 71 -32.07 -128.93 146.52
N GLY A 72 -32.39 -127.72 146.99
CA GLY A 72 -32.88 -127.50 148.36
C GLY A 72 -34.22 -128.18 148.66
N ARG A 73 -35.12 -128.29 147.67
CA ARG A 73 -36.36 -129.08 147.79
C ARG A 73 -36.10 -130.58 147.82
N ALA A 74 -35.20 -131.07 146.96
CA ALA A 74 -34.81 -132.48 146.93
C ALA A 74 -34.16 -132.92 148.26
N LEU A 75 -33.21 -132.12 148.77
CA LEU A 75 -32.55 -132.37 150.05
C LEU A 75 -33.54 -132.39 151.23
N LYS A 76 -34.52 -131.46 151.27
CA LYS A 76 -35.56 -131.49 152.31
C LYS A 76 -36.38 -132.78 152.26
N ALA A 77 -36.84 -133.19 151.08
CA ALA A 77 -37.62 -134.42 150.91
C ALA A 77 -36.82 -135.68 151.28
N GLU A 78 -35.52 -135.71 150.96
CA GLU A 78 -34.63 -136.82 151.34
C GLU A 78 -34.39 -136.85 152.86
N VAL A 79 -34.13 -135.71 153.49
CA VAL A 79 -33.96 -135.64 154.94
C VAL A 79 -35.24 -135.97 155.70
N ASP A 80 -36.41 -135.50 155.28
CA ASP A 80 -37.69 -135.86 155.89
C ASP A 80 -37.92 -137.39 155.81
N LYS A 81 -37.58 -138.01 154.68
CA LYS A 81 -37.63 -139.48 154.48
C LYS A 81 -36.64 -140.22 155.39
N HIS A 82 -35.40 -139.73 155.52
CA HIS A 82 -34.39 -140.33 156.40
C HIS A 82 -34.71 -140.15 157.89
N ALA A 83 -35.23 -138.98 158.30
CA ALA A 83 -35.68 -138.73 159.66
C ALA A 83 -36.91 -139.60 160.04
N ALA A 84 -37.85 -139.79 159.11
CA ALA A 84 -38.96 -140.72 159.30
C ALA A 84 -38.47 -142.18 159.42
N LYS A 85 -37.51 -142.60 158.58
CA LYS A 85 -36.90 -143.94 158.65
C LYS A 85 -36.14 -144.15 159.96
N LEU A 86 -35.30 -143.20 160.37
CA LEU A 86 -34.58 -143.23 161.65
C LEU A 86 -35.55 -143.30 162.83
N SER A 87 -36.56 -142.43 162.86
CA SER A 87 -37.60 -142.43 163.91
C SER A 87 -38.31 -143.78 164.01
N ARG A 88 -38.60 -144.43 162.87
CA ARG A 88 -39.22 -145.76 162.85
C ARG A 88 -38.25 -146.85 163.33
N THR A 89 -37.02 -146.88 162.82
CA THR A 89 -36.02 -147.87 163.20
C THR A 89 -35.63 -147.75 164.67
N VAL A 90 -35.35 -146.54 165.18
CA VAL A 90 -35.09 -146.30 166.60
C VAL A 90 -36.30 -146.73 167.44
N SER A 91 -37.52 -146.32 167.08
CA SER A 91 -38.72 -146.74 167.82
C SER A 91 -38.91 -148.27 167.85
N THR A 92 -38.71 -148.97 166.72
CA THR A 92 -38.80 -150.44 166.67
C THR A 92 -37.69 -151.12 167.47
N VAL A 93 -36.43 -150.69 167.31
CA VAL A 93 -35.30 -151.25 168.07
C VAL A 93 -35.51 -151.01 169.56
N VAL A 94 -35.85 -149.79 169.98
CA VAL A 94 -36.14 -149.45 171.37
C VAL A 94 -37.31 -150.27 171.92
N THR A 95 -38.37 -150.49 171.15
CA THR A 95 -39.51 -151.31 171.61
C THR A 95 -39.09 -152.78 171.80
N ASN A 96 -38.35 -153.35 170.85
CA ASN A 96 -37.85 -154.72 170.94
C ASN A 96 -36.84 -154.88 172.09
N THR A 97 -35.93 -153.92 172.26
CA THR A 97 -34.94 -153.91 173.34
C THR A 97 -35.61 -153.67 174.69
N ARG A 98 -36.66 -152.83 174.80
CA ARG A 98 -37.46 -152.70 176.03
C ARG A 98 -38.16 -154.02 176.37
N GLN A 99 -38.69 -154.75 175.38
CA GLN A 99 -39.28 -156.07 175.62
C GLN A 99 -38.22 -157.09 176.08
N LEU A 100 -37.04 -157.10 175.47
CA LEU A 100 -35.93 -157.97 175.87
C LEU A 100 -35.41 -157.62 177.28
N LEU A 101 -35.18 -156.34 177.57
CA LEU A 101 -34.73 -155.88 178.90
C LEU A 101 -35.81 -156.14 179.97
N ALA A 102 -37.09 -155.98 179.66
CA ALA A 102 -38.19 -156.32 180.57
C ALA A 102 -38.24 -157.82 180.87
N LEU A 103 -38.07 -158.68 179.85
CA LEU A 103 -37.96 -160.13 180.04
C LEU A 103 -36.74 -160.50 180.87
N ILE A 104 -35.57 -159.88 180.61
CA ILE A 104 -34.34 -160.08 181.39
C ILE A 104 -34.54 -159.65 182.85
N HIS A 105 -35.15 -158.49 183.09
CA HIS A 105 -35.49 -157.99 184.43
C HIS A 105 -36.46 -158.94 185.16
N GLU A 106 -37.48 -159.46 184.47
CA GLU A 106 -38.43 -160.41 185.04
C GLU A 106 -37.77 -161.76 185.37
N THR A 107 -36.81 -162.23 184.55
CA THR A 107 -36.02 -163.43 184.86
C THR A 107 -35.08 -163.22 186.04
N LEU A 108 -34.36 -162.10 186.10
CA LEU A 108 -33.45 -161.78 187.22
C LEU A 108 -34.20 -161.63 188.55
N GLN A 109 -35.40 -161.02 188.54
CA GLN A 109 -36.27 -160.99 189.73
C GLN A 109 -36.72 -162.38 190.16
N LYS A 110 -37.05 -163.29 189.23
CA LYS A 110 -37.47 -164.66 189.55
C LYS A 110 -36.32 -165.55 190.05
N GLU A 111 -35.10 -165.31 189.59
CA GLU A 111 -33.90 -166.04 190.03
C GLU A 111 -33.28 -165.48 191.31
N GLY A 112 -33.82 -164.40 191.87
CA GLY A 112 -33.39 -163.84 193.17
C GLY A 112 -31.97 -163.28 193.18
N THR A 113 -31.41 -162.95 192.01
CA THR A 113 -30.06 -162.41 191.88
C THR A 113 -30.07 -160.88 191.90
N THR A 114 -29.15 -160.27 192.66
CA THR A 114 -29.06 -158.81 192.87
C THR A 114 -28.43 -158.06 191.67
N GLY A 115 -28.75 -158.47 190.45
CA GLY A 115 -28.11 -158.01 189.21
C GLY A 115 -28.90 -156.98 188.38
N THR A 116 -29.96 -156.38 188.93
CA THR A 116 -30.90 -155.53 188.18
C THR A 116 -30.33 -154.15 187.80
N GLU A 117 -29.39 -153.59 188.58
CA GLU A 117 -28.85 -152.23 188.36
C GLU A 117 -28.26 -152.02 186.94
N ASN A 118 -27.62 -153.05 186.37
CA ASN A 118 -27.07 -152.98 185.00
C ASN A 118 -28.18 -152.90 183.93
N VAL A 119 -29.33 -153.52 184.19
CA VAL A 119 -30.51 -153.49 183.30
C VAL A 119 -31.17 -152.12 183.38
N ASP A 120 -31.27 -151.55 184.58
CA ASP A 120 -31.80 -150.20 184.81
C ASP A 120 -30.90 -149.11 184.18
N SER A 121 -29.57 -149.27 184.23
CA SER A 121 -28.62 -148.38 183.55
C SER A 121 -28.79 -148.45 182.03
N LEU A 122 -28.89 -149.66 181.45
CA LEU A 122 -29.17 -149.85 180.02
C LEU A 122 -30.53 -149.25 179.60
N TRP A 123 -31.51 -149.29 180.50
CA TRP A 123 -32.81 -148.66 180.27
C TRP A 123 -32.71 -147.14 180.24
N ALA A 124 -31.99 -146.54 181.20
CA ALA A 124 -31.75 -145.10 181.25
C ALA A 124 -30.95 -144.59 180.04
N GLU A 125 -29.90 -145.32 179.63
CA GLU A 125 -29.14 -145.02 178.41
C GLU A 125 -30.02 -145.09 177.16
N MET A 126 -30.92 -146.07 177.06
CA MET A 126 -31.81 -146.19 175.91
C MET A 126 -32.89 -145.09 175.90
N ASP A 127 -33.39 -144.65 177.05
CA ASP A 127 -34.30 -143.50 177.14
C ASP A 127 -33.59 -142.17 176.83
N GLN A 128 -32.30 -142.03 177.18
CA GLN A 128 -31.46 -140.92 176.70
C GLN A 128 -31.27 -140.99 175.17
N LEU A 129 -31.02 -142.17 174.59
CA LEU A 129 -30.90 -142.36 173.15
C LEU A 129 -32.20 -141.99 172.41
N VAL A 130 -33.36 -142.38 172.96
CA VAL A 130 -34.69 -142.01 172.43
C VAL A 130 -34.88 -140.49 172.48
N THR A 131 -34.51 -139.86 173.59
CA THR A 131 -34.64 -138.41 173.77
C THR A 131 -33.74 -137.67 172.77
N ALA A 132 -32.45 -138.03 172.68
CA ALA A 132 -31.51 -137.46 171.73
C ALA A 132 -31.93 -137.68 170.26
N ALA A 133 -32.52 -138.84 169.92
CA ALA A 133 -33.08 -139.09 168.59
C ALA A 133 -34.35 -138.27 168.32
N GLY A 134 -35.17 -138.00 169.33
CA GLY A 134 -36.33 -137.10 169.26
C GLY A 134 -35.91 -135.65 169.04
N ASP A 135 -34.91 -135.18 169.80
CA ASP A 135 -34.35 -133.85 169.67
C ASP A 135 -33.71 -133.66 168.28
N ALA A 136 -32.88 -134.61 167.82
CA ALA A 136 -32.30 -134.60 166.48
C ALA A 136 -33.37 -134.56 165.37
N LYS A 137 -34.45 -135.34 165.53
CA LYS A 137 -35.61 -135.33 164.60
C LYS A 137 -36.29 -133.96 164.53
N SER A 138 -36.32 -133.20 165.62
CA SER A 138 -36.90 -131.85 165.64
C SER A 138 -35.92 -130.77 165.12
N ALA A 139 -34.64 -130.88 165.44
CA ALA A 139 -33.63 -129.87 165.14
C ALA A 139 -33.18 -129.88 163.68
N ILE A 140 -33.03 -131.06 163.05
CA ILE A 140 -32.51 -131.20 161.69
C ILE A 140 -33.38 -130.44 160.65
N PRO A 141 -34.73 -130.58 160.62
CA PRO A 141 -35.57 -129.82 159.68
C PRO A 141 -35.46 -128.31 159.87
N VAL A 142 -35.39 -127.83 161.12
CA VAL A 142 -35.27 -126.40 161.45
C VAL A 142 -33.91 -125.84 161.01
N PHE A 143 -32.83 -126.60 161.21
CA PHE A 143 -31.50 -126.22 160.74
C PHE A 143 -31.45 -126.10 159.21
N LEU A 144 -32.02 -127.07 158.48
CA LEU A 144 -32.07 -127.05 157.02
C LEU A 144 -32.97 -125.94 156.46
N GLU A 145 -34.10 -125.64 157.11
CA GLU A 145 -34.95 -124.50 156.76
C GLU A 145 -34.19 -123.18 156.94
N LYS A 146 -33.43 -123.03 158.05
CA LYS A 146 -32.56 -121.87 158.29
C LYS A 146 -31.43 -121.78 157.26
N GLN A 147 -30.77 -122.88 156.91
CA GLN A 147 -29.75 -122.90 155.87
C GLN A 147 -30.32 -122.53 154.50
N ARG A 148 -31.48 -123.08 154.13
CA ARG A 148 -32.17 -122.76 152.87
C ARG A 148 -32.54 -121.28 152.81
N ASN A 149 -33.08 -120.72 153.89
CA ASN A 149 -33.47 -119.31 153.93
C ASN A 149 -32.24 -118.40 153.87
N ASN A 150 -31.13 -118.73 154.55
CA ASN A 150 -29.87 -118.01 154.44
C ASN A 150 -29.29 -118.06 153.01
N MET A 151 -29.29 -119.23 152.36
CA MET A 151 -28.85 -119.36 150.96
C MET A 151 -29.76 -118.58 150.01
N SER A 152 -31.08 -118.60 150.22
CA SER A 152 -32.03 -117.82 149.44
C SER A 152 -31.81 -116.30 149.58
N LEU A 153 -31.48 -115.83 150.79
CA LEU A 153 -31.13 -114.43 151.05
C LEU A 153 -29.79 -114.06 150.40
N TYR A 154 -28.79 -114.94 150.48
CA TYR A 154 -27.49 -114.74 149.82
C TYR A 154 -27.64 -114.62 148.29
N HIS A 155 -28.38 -115.54 147.66
CA HIS A 155 -28.65 -115.47 146.22
C HIS A 155 -29.49 -114.24 145.84
N ALA A 156 -30.49 -113.85 146.63
CA ALA A 156 -31.26 -112.63 146.39
C ALA A 156 -30.41 -111.36 146.54
N SER A 157 -29.50 -111.31 147.52
CA SER A 157 -28.56 -110.21 147.71
C SER A 157 -27.59 -110.10 146.54
N MET A 158 -26.94 -111.21 146.17
CA MET A 158 -26.01 -111.27 145.03
C MET A 158 -26.71 -110.90 143.71
N LEU A 159 -27.95 -111.35 143.49
CA LEU A 159 -28.73 -110.97 142.31
C LEU A 159 -29.06 -109.47 142.30
N ASN A 160 -29.44 -108.89 143.44
CA ASN A 160 -29.72 -107.45 143.54
C ASN A 160 -28.46 -106.60 143.35
N GLU A 161 -27.32 -107.02 143.91
CA GLU A 161 -26.00 -106.40 143.70
C GLU A 161 -25.60 -106.49 142.22
N THR A 162 -25.68 -107.68 141.62
CA THR A 162 -25.42 -107.89 140.19
C THR A 162 -26.35 -107.05 139.29
N ILE A 163 -27.63 -106.89 139.67
CA ILE A 163 -28.58 -106.03 138.94
C ILE A 163 -28.17 -104.57 139.08
N ALA A 164 -27.82 -104.10 140.28
CA ALA A 164 -27.36 -102.74 140.52
C ALA A 164 -26.09 -102.43 139.70
N ASP A 165 -25.09 -103.31 139.72
CA ASP A 165 -23.86 -103.19 138.93
C ASP A 165 -24.16 -103.11 137.43
N THR A 166 -25.02 -103.99 136.90
CA THR A 166 -25.40 -103.93 135.48
C THR A 166 -26.20 -102.68 135.11
N GLN A 167 -26.97 -102.13 136.05
CA GLN A 167 -27.72 -100.90 135.84
C GLN A 167 -26.80 -99.66 135.90
N GLU A 168 -25.79 -99.66 136.77
CA GLU A 168 -24.75 -98.63 136.80
C GLU A 168 -23.90 -98.66 135.53
N GLU A 169 -23.44 -99.84 135.10
CA GLU A 169 -22.69 -100.00 133.85
C GLU A 169 -23.53 -99.57 132.63
N LEU A 170 -24.81 -99.93 132.56
CA LEU A 170 -25.72 -99.45 131.50
C LEU A 170 -25.86 -97.91 131.52
N ASN A 171 -25.97 -97.31 132.71
CA ASN A 171 -26.00 -95.85 132.85
C ASN A 171 -24.68 -95.19 132.44
N LEU A 172 -23.53 -95.83 132.69
CA LEU A 172 -22.21 -95.37 132.23
C LEU A 172 -22.08 -95.46 130.70
N GLN A 173 -22.53 -96.56 130.08
CA GLN A 173 -22.54 -96.69 128.63
C GLN A 173 -23.49 -95.67 127.97
N HIS A 174 -24.68 -95.43 128.52
CA HIS A 174 -25.56 -94.35 128.03
C HIS A 174 -24.92 -92.96 128.14
N LYS A 175 -24.26 -92.64 129.27
CA LYS A 175 -23.49 -91.38 129.41
C LYS A 175 -22.38 -91.28 128.37
N LYS A 176 -21.62 -92.36 128.15
CA LYS A 176 -20.55 -92.44 127.15
C LYS A 176 -21.07 -92.22 125.73
N ILE A 177 -22.17 -92.87 125.36
CA ILE A 177 -22.84 -92.68 124.06
C ILE A 177 -23.29 -91.23 123.89
N ASN A 178 -23.91 -90.62 124.90
CA ASN A 178 -24.32 -89.21 124.84
C ASN A 178 -23.13 -88.25 124.68
N ILE A 179 -22.03 -88.47 125.39
CA ILE A 179 -20.79 -87.68 125.24
C ILE A 179 -20.21 -87.84 123.83
N GLN A 180 -20.16 -89.08 123.31
CA GLN A 180 -19.68 -89.34 121.94
C GLN A 180 -20.60 -88.70 120.89
N HIS A 181 -21.91 -88.74 121.08
CA HIS A 181 -22.88 -88.11 120.17
C HIS A 181 -22.72 -86.59 120.16
N ASN A 182 -22.62 -85.96 121.33
CA ASN A 182 -22.37 -84.52 121.44
C ASN A 182 -21.07 -84.11 120.74
N LEU A 183 -19.97 -84.85 120.96
CA LEU A 183 -18.69 -84.59 120.29
C LEU A 183 -18.78 -84.74 118.76
N ILE A 184 -19.58 -85.70 118.26
CA ILE A 184 -19.83 -85.85 116.83
C ILE A 184 -20.60 -84.64 116.28
N LEU A 185 -21.60 -84.14 117.00
CA LEU A 185 -22.35 -82.94 116.61
C LEU A 185 -21.45 -81.69 116.61
N GLU A 186 -20.67 -81.46 117.67
CA GLU A 186 -19.69 -80.37 117.75
C GLU A 186 -18.67 -80.42 116.59
N HIS A 187 -18.17 -81.60 116.25
CA HIS A 187 -17.30 -81.77 115.07
C HIS A 187 -18.02 -81.51 113.75
N GLN A 188 -19.29 -81.88 113.60
CA GLN A 188 -20.08 -81.58 112.39
C GLN A 188 -20.31 -80.08 112.23
N GLU A 189 -20.67 -79.38 113.32
CA GLU A 189 -20.83 -77.93 113.35
C GLU A 189 -19.51 -77.21 113.04
N ALA A 190 -18.39 -77.63 113.65
CA ALA A 190 -17.07 -77.06 113.37
C ALA A 190 -16.64 -77.24 111.91
N VAL A 191 -16.88 -78.43 111.33
CA VAL A 191 -16.61 -78.69 109.90
C VAL A 191 -17.51 -77.86 108.99
N GLN A 192 -18.78 -77.67 109.36
CA GLN A 192 -19.72 -76.85 108.58
C GLN A 192 -19.34 -75.36 108.62
N ALA A 193 -19.04 -74.82 109.81
CA ALA A 193 -18.54 -73.45 109.96
C ALA A 193 -17.23 -73.22 109.20
N TYR A 194 -16.30 -74.20 109.19
CA TYR A 194 -15.07 -74.14 108.41
C TYR A 194 -15.33 -74.13 106.89
N LYS A 195 -16.29 -74.93 106.40
CA LYS A 195 -16.73 -74.90 104.99
C LYS A 195 -17.31 -73.53 104.62
N GLU A 196 -18.19 -72.98 105.44
CA GLU A 196 -18.83 -71.68 105.19
C GLU A 196 -17.81 -70.53 105.19
N GLN A 197 -16.90 -70.51 106.18
CA GLN A 197 -15.81 -69.53 106.23
C GLN A 197 -14.90 -69.62 105.00
N ASN A 198 -14.63 -70.82 104.49
CA ASN A 198 -13.78 -71.01 103.33
C ASN A 198 -14.50 -70.83 102.00
N ALA A 199 -15.82 -71.02 101.92
CA ALA A 199 -16.59 -70.74 100.70
C ALA A 199 -16.46 -69.26 100.28
N ALA A 200 -16.53 -68.33 101.25
CA ALA A 200 -16.29 -66.91 101.01
C ALA A 200 -14.86 -66.62 100.52
N LYS A 201 -13.85 -67.29 101.09
CA LYS A 201 -12.44 -67.15 100.67
C LYS A 201 -12.18 -67.73 99.27
N LEU A 202 -12.75 -68.90 98.97
CA LEU A 202 -12.67 -69.56 97.66
C LEU A 202 -13.25 -68.65 96.58
N LYS A 203 -14.46 -68.13 96.80
CA LYS A 203 -15.07 -67.16 95.88
C LYS A 203 -14.20 -65.91 95.69
N GLY A 204 -13.62 -65.37 96.77
CA GLY A 204 -12.68 -64.25 96.69
C GLY A 204 -11.42 -64.57 95.86
N VAL A 205 -10.91 -65.81 95.92
CA VAL A 205 -9.79 -66.27 95.09
C VAL A 205 -10.20 -66.40 93.62
N GLU A 206 -11.39 -66.92 93.33
CA GLU A 206 -11.95 -67.01 91.97
C GLU A 206 -12.16 -65.61 91.36
N ASP A 207 -12.73 -64.68 92.12
CA ASP A 207 -12.93 -63.28 91.71
C ASP A 207 -11.58 -62.60 91.42
N LEU A 208 -10.57 -62.78 92.29
CA LEU A 208 -9.21 -62.27 92.08
C LEU A 208 -8.53 -62.91 90.86
N GLN A 209 -8.69 -64.21 90.64
CA GLN A 209 -8.18 -64.90 89.44
C GLN A 209 -8.84 -64.35 88.16
N GLY A 210 -10.15 -64.06 88.21
CA GLY A 210 -10.88 -63.39 87.15
C GLY A 210 -10.35 -61.99 86.87
N GLN A 211 -10.08 -61.18 87.90
CA GLN A 211 -9.47 -59.85 87.77
C GLN A 211 -8.06 -59.92 87.17
N VAL A 212 -7.20 -60.83 87.66
CA VAL A 212 -5.84 -61.03 87.11
C VAL A 212 -5.89 -61.45 85.64
N SER A 213 -6.84 -62.30 85.25
CA SER A 213 -7.02 -62.72 83.86
C SER A 213 -7.45 -61.54 82.96
N ARG A 214 -8.39 -60.70 83.42
CA ARG A 214 -8.81 -59.48 82.70
C ARG A 214 -7.67 -58.49 82.57
N LEU A 215 -6.98 -58.15 83.65
CA LEU A 215 -5.83 -57.25 83.64
C LEU A 215 -4.67 -57.77 82.76
N THR A 216 -4.50 -59.09 82.66
CA THR A 216 -3.51 -59.70 81.76
C THR A 216 -3.89 -59.51 80.29
N LEU A 217 -5.17 -59.65 79.94
CA LEU A 217 -5.69 -59.38 78.60
C LEU A 217 -5.62 -57.88 78.26
N GLU A 218 -6.04 -56.99 79.17
CA GLU A 218 -5.94 -55.54 79.00
C GLU A 218 -4.49 -55.10 78.81
N LYS A 219 -3.54 -55.62 79.59
CA LYS A 219 -2.10 -55.40 79.40
C LYS A 219 -1.59 -55.92 78.05
N GLY A 220 -2.17 -57.00 77.52
CA GLY A 220 -1.93 -57.48 76.15
C GLY A 220 -2.44 -56.49 75.10
N ASN A 221 -3.66 -56.00 75.26
CA ASN A 221 -4.28 -55.02 74.37
C ASN A 221 -3.50 -53.70 74.35
N PHE A 222 -3.12 -53.16 75.51
CA PHE A 222 -2.31 -51.94 75.59
C PHE A 222 -0.91 -52.11 74.96
N ARG A 223 -0.29 -53.31 75.03
CA ARG A 223 0.95 -53.58 74.30
C ARG A 223 0.75 -53.55 72.79
N ASN A 224 -0.28 -54.23 72.29
CA ASN A 224 -0.61 -54.22 70.87
C ASN A 224 -0.93 -52.80 70.37
N GLU A 225 -1.63 -51.99 71.18
CA GLU A 225 -1.94 -50.60 70.89
C GLU A 225 -0.67 -49.72 70.86
N ILE A 226 0.25 -49.88 71.82
CA ILE A 226 1.56 -49.21 71.80
C ILE A 226 2.37 -49.59 70.56
N ASP A 227 2.41 -50.87 70.18
CA ASP A 227 3.11 -51.33 68.98
C ASP A 227 2.46 -50.80 67.69
N ASN A 228 1.12 -50.69 67.65
CA ASN A 228 0.40 -50.05 66.54
C ASN A 228 0.74 -48.56 66.42
N TYR A 229 0.73 -47.80 67.52
CA TYR A 229 1.14 -46.38 67.51
C TYR A 229 2.61 -46.22 67.12
N ARG A 230 3.50 -47.12 67.56
CA ARG A 230 4.90 -47.12 67.15
C ARG A 230 5.07 -47.36 65.64
N GLN A 231 4.30 -48.28 65.06
CA GLN A 231 4.30 -48.51 63.60
C GLN A 231 3.72 -47.33 62.82
N LEU A 232 2.71 -46.63 63.34
CA LEU A 232 2.17 -45.42 62.74
C LEU A 232 3.20 -44.28 62.75
N LEU A 233 3.87 -44.06 63.89
CA LEU A 233 4.94 -43.07 64.04
C LEU A 233 6.10 -43.34 63.06
N GLU A 234 6.53 -44.60 62.92
CA GLU A 234 7.58 -44.99 61.97
C GLU A 234 7.16 -44.73 60.52
N LYS A 235 5.90 -45.02 60.16
CA LYS A 235 5.35 -44.71 58.83
C LYS A 235 5.31 -43.21 58.56
N GLU A 236 4.92 -42.38 59.54
CA GLU A 236 4.98 -40.93 59.42
C GLU A 236 6.41 -40.41 59.28
N HIS A 237 7.37 -40.95 60.03
CA HIS A 237 8.79 -40.59 59.88
C HIS A 237 9.33 -40.92 58.49
N ILE A 238 9.00 -42.10 57.95
CA ILE A 238 9.38 -42.50 56.58
C ILE A 238 8.69 -41.60 55.54
N ALA A 239 7.39 -41.33 55.69
CA ALA A 239 6.65 -40.44 54.79
C ALA A 239 7.24 -39.03 54.79
N LYS A 240 7.50 -38.45 55.97
CA LYS A 240 8.12 -37.13 56.14
C LYS A 240 9.53 -37.09 55.55
N ALA A 241 10.32 -38.15 55.66
CA ALA A 241 11.63 -38.24 55.02
C ALA A 241 11.55 -38.28 53.48
N VAL A 242 10.49 -38.88 52.92
CA VAL A 242 10.20 -38.84 51.48
C VAL A 242 9.73 -37.46 51.04
N GLU A 243 8.88 -36.79 51.82
CA GLU A 243 8.44 -35.41 51.54
C GLU A 243 9.58 -34.42 51.62
N LEU A 244 10.49 -34.56 52.60
CA LEU A 244 11.65 -33.69 52.74
C LEU A 244 12.60 -33.84 51.55
N LYS A 245 12.86 -35.06 51.07
CA LYS A 245 13.59 -35.29 49.81
C LYS A 245 12.91 -34.67 48.58
N LYS A 246 11.57 -34.67 48.52
CA LYS A 246 10.82 -33.98 47.45
C LYS A 246 10.98 -32.46 47.55
N ALA A 247 10.95 -31.92 48.77
CA ALA A 247 11.20 -30.50 49.02
C ALA A 247 12.63 -30.10 48.59
N ASP A 248 13.65 -30.91 48.93
CA ASP A 248 15.03 -30.70 48.50
C ASP A 248 15.14 -30.69 46.96
N THR A 249 14.50 -31.62 46.25
CA THR A 249 14.49 -31.63 44.79
C THR A 249 13.77 -30.43 44.18
N LEU A 250 12.65 -29.98 44.79
CA LEU A 250 11.92 -28.81 44.34
C LEU A 250 12.69 -27.50 44.62
N GLU A 251 13.45 -27.42 45.72
CA GLU A 251 14.32 -26.28 46.00
C GLU A 251 15.44 -26.19 44.95
N GLU A 252 16.05 -27.33 44.58
CA GLU A 252 17.10 -27.34 43.57
C GLU A 252 16.55 -27.03 42.16
N GLU A 253 15.39 -27.58 41.78
CA GLU A 253 14.66 -27.16 40.57
C GLU A 253 14.39 -25.65 40.57
N LEU A 254 13.91 -25.09 41.70
CA LEU A 254 13.64 -23.66 41.84
C LEU A 254 14.92 -22.81 41.75
N ARG A 255 16.06 -23.28 42.29
CA ARG A 255 17.37 -22.64 42.12
C ARG A 255 17.81 -22.64 40.66
N THR A 256 17.65 -23.75 39.92
CA THR A 256 17.98 -23.80 38.49
C THR A 256 17.07 -22.86 37.67
N LEU A 257 15.79 -22.73 38.04
CA LEU A 257 14.84 -21.82 37.41
C LEU A 257 15.16 -20.34 37.73
N VAL A 258 15.61 -20.03 38.94
CA VAL A 258 16.11 -18.69 39.30
C VAL A 258 17.38 -18.37 38.51
N ALA A 259 18.32 -19.31 38.40
CA ALA A 259 19.53 -19.13 37.60
C ALA A 259 19.22 -18.90 36.11
N SER A 260 18.36 -19.71 35.50
CA SER A 260 17.97 -19.53 34.09
C SER A 260 17.21 -18.22 33.88
N LYS A 261 16.35 -17.79 34.82
CA LYS A 261 15.73 -16.46 34.81
C LYS A 261 16.77 -15.34 34.85
N THR A 262 17.83 -15.45 35.66
CA THR A 262 18.88 -14.41 35.69
C THR A 262 19.68 -14.34 34.38
N LEU A 263 19.93 -15.49 33.73
CA LEU A 263 20.55 -15.53 32.40
C LEU A 263 19.66 -14.90 31.33
N LEU A 264 18.36 -15.24 31.30
CA LEU A 264 17.38 -14.66 30.37
C LEU A 264 17.23 -13.14 30.57
N LEU A 265 17.28 -12.63 31.81
CA LEU A 265 17.27 -11.19 32.06
C LEU A 265 18.53 -10.51 31.51
N ALA A 266 19.71 -11.11 31.71
CA ALA A 266 20.96 -10.61 31.13
C ALA A 266 20.94 -10.63 29.59
N GLU A 267 20.35 -11.65 28.98
CA GLU A 267 20.15 -11.74 27.52
C GLU A 267 19.18 -10.66 27.02
N VAL A 268 18.04 -10.44 27.71
CA VAL A 268 17.08 -9.38 27.39
C VAL A 268 17.72 -7.99 27.47
N ASP A 269 18.54 -7.72 28.49
CA ASP A 269 19.25 -6.44 28.60
C ASP A 269 20.39 -6.30 27.57
N GLY A 270 21.02 -7.41 27.17
CA GLY A 270 21.94 -7.47 26.03
C GLY A 270 21.25 -7.15 24.70
N LEU A 271 20.10 -7.76 24.44
CA LEU A 271 19.27 -7.49 23.26
C LEU A 271 18.75 -6.05 23.23
N ARG A 272 18.34 -5.49 24.38
CA ARG A 272 17.95 -4.07 24.49
C ARG A 272 19.09 -3.13 24.11
N LYS A 273 20.32 -3.39 24.59
CA LYS A 273 21.51 -2.62 24.21
C LYS A 273 21.79 -2.74 22.71
N ALA A 274 21.79 -3.96 22.16
CA ALA A 274 21.98 -4.17 20.73
C ALA A 274 20.93 -3.46 19.87
N LEU A 275 19.67 -3.40 20.33
CA LEU A 275 18.57 -2.70 19.67
C LEU A 275 18.75 -1.17 19.76
N GLN A 276 19.18 -0.64 20.91
CA GLN A 276 19.57 0.77 21.05
C GLN A 276 20.75 1.15 20.14
N ASP A 277 21.80 0.32 20.09
CA ASP A 277 22.96 0.53 19.21
C ASP A 277 22.56 0.49 17.72
N LEU A 278 21.65 -0.42 17.35
CA LEU A 278 21.11 -0.50 15.99
C LEU A 278 20.25 0.73 15.66
N GLN A 279 19.41 1.18 16.59
CA GLN A 279 18.59 2.38 16.43
C GLN A 279 19.45 3.65 16.32
N ALA A 280 20.53 3.76 17.12
CA ALA A 280 21.48 4.86 17.05
C ALA A 280 22.23 4.85 15.70
N LYS A 281 22.67 3.68 15.22
CA LYS A 281 23.23 3.54 13.86
C LYS A 281 22.23 3.92 12.78
N MET A 282 20.98 3.48 12.89
CA MET A 282 19.92 3.82 11.94
C MET A 282 19.72 5.33 11.87
N GLN A 283 19.54 5.99 13.01
CA GLN A 283 19.42 7.46 13.10
C GLN A 283 20.66 8.18 12.55
N GLN A 284 21.87 7.68 12.82
CA GLN A 284 23.10 8.22 12.25
C GLN A 284 23.12 8.07 10.71
N THR A 285 22.68 6.93 10.16
CA THR A 285 22.61 6.74 8.70
C THR A 285 21.50 7.55 8.05
N GLU A 286 20.34 7.70 8.69
CA GLU A 286 19.25 8.58 8.24
C GLU A 286 19.70 10.04 8.24
N GLN A 287 20.40 10.48 9.30
CA GLN A 287 20.96 11.83 9.37
C GLN A 287 22.01 12.06 8.28
N GLN A 288 22.97 11.14 8.08
CA GLN A 288 23.94 11.23 6.98
C GLN A 288 23.29 11.25 5.59
N LEU A 289 22.19 10.50 5.41
CA LEU A 289 21.44 10.47 4.17
C LEU A 289 20.66 11.79 3.95
N ALA A 290 20.03 12.32 4.99
CA ALA A 290 19.36 13.61 4.98
C ALA A 290 20.34 14.77 4.74
N GLU A 291 21.53 14.73 5.35
CA GLU A 291 22.62 15.69 5.11
C GLU A 291 23.10 15.62 3.65
N LYS A 292 23.29 14.42 3.09
CA LYS A 292 23.61 14.23 1.66
C LYS A 292 22.53 14.80 0.75
N PHE A 293 21.26 14.44 0.95
CA PHE A 293 20.15 14.98 0.15
C PHE A 293 20.00 16.50 0.32
N THR A 294 20.25 17.04 1.50
CA THR A 294 20.22 18.50 1.74
C THR A 294 21.37 19.21 1.01
N ALA A 295 22.56 18.61 1.00
CA ALA A 295 23.71 19.12 0.24
C ALA A 295 23.48 19.03 -1.28
N GLU A 296 22.90 17.92 -1.76
CA GLU A 296 22.55 17.74 -3.16
C GLU A 296 21.44 18.69 -3.61
N LEU A 297 20.39 18.89 -2.80
CA LEU A 297 19.36 19.90 -3.03
C LEU A 297 19.93 21.32 -3.07
N LYS A 298 20.86 21.68 -2.17
CA LYS A 298 21.56 22.97 -2.22
C LYS A 298 22.40 23.12 -3.49
N SER A 299 23.10 22.06 -3.91
CA SER A 299 23.87 22.04 -5.16
C SER A 299 22.98 22.20 -6.39
N GLN A 300 21.87 21.46 -6.46
CA GLN A 300 20.88 21.58 -7.54
C GLN A 300 20.19 22.95 -7.54
N ALA A 301 19.83 23.50 -6.37
CA ALA A 301 19.29 24.85 -6.26
C ALA A 301 20.27 25.90 -6.78
N HIS A 302 21.56 25.80 -6.42
CA HIS A 302 22.60 26.69 -6.93
C HIS A 302 22.81 26.54 -8.45
N GLN A 303 22.74 25.32 -9.00
CA GLN A 303 22.77 25.12 -10.46
C GLN A 303 21.53 25.69 -11.17
N ILE A 304 20.35 25.62 -10.54
CA ILE A 304 19.12 26.25 -11.05
C ILE A 304 19.26 27.77 -11.00
N GLU A 305 19.83 28.32 -9.95
CA GLU A 305 20.10 29.76 -9.79
C GLU A 305 21.11 30.25 -10.85
N GLU A 306 22.23 29.54 -11.06
CA GLU A 306 23.17 29.83 -12.17
C GLU A 306 22.51 29.75 -13.55
N LYS A 307 21.66 28.72 -13.79
CA LYS A 307 20.94 28.59 -15.06
C LYS A 307 19.89 29.69 -15.22
N THR A 308 19.23 30.10 -14.15
CA THR A 308 18.26 31.19 -14.14
C THR A 308 18.94 32.52 -14.43
N GLN A 309 20.11 32.77 -13.82
CA GLN A 309 20.95 33.93 -14.14
C GLN A 309 21.38 33.90 -15.62
N LYS A 310 21.91 32.77 -16.12
CA LYS A 310 22.24 32.61 -17.55
C LYS A 310 21.04 32.83 -18.47
N ILE A 311 19.83 32.43 -18.07
CA ILE A 311 18.59 32.70 -18.82
C ILE A 311 18.24 34.19 -18.79
N MET A 312 18.42 34.89 -17.66
CA MET A 312 18.24 36.34 -17.58
C MET A 312 19.28 37.10 -18.42
N ASP A 313 20.54 36.69 -18.39
CA ASP A 313 21.64 37.24 -19.19
C ASP A 313 21.38 37.00 -20.68
N LEU A 314 21.01 35.78 -21.08
CA LEU A 314 20.63 35.47 -22.46
C LEU A 314 19.39 36.24 -22.89
N LYS A 315 18.40 36.44 -22.01
CA LYS A 315 17.20 37.23 -22.32
C LYS A 315 17.56 38.71 -22.52
N SER A 316 18.41 39.29 -21.67
CA SER A 316 18.86 40.67 -21.85
C SER A 316 19.66 40.84 -23.14
N LEU A 317 20.48 39.85 -23.51
CA LEU A 317 21.23 39.82 -24.76
C LEU A 317 20.32 39.62 -25.99
N VAL A 318 19.25 38.83 -25.87
CA VAL A 318 18.21 38.70 -26.90
C VAL A 318 17.42 40.00 -27.06
N ASP A 319 17.07 40.67 -25.97
CA ASP A 319 16.33 41.93 -26.02
C ASP A 319 17.22 43.09 -26.52
N LEU A 320 18.53 43.07 -26.21
CA LEU A 320 19.54 43.94 -26.84
C LEU A 320 19.68 43.65 -28.34
N ASN A 321 19.82 42.38 -28.74
CA ASN A 321 19.88 41.99 -30.15
C ASN A 321 18.59 42.35 -30.92
N LYS A 322 17.41 42.34 -30.29
CA LYS A 322 16.18 42.87 -30.89
C LYS A 322 16.27 44.38 -31.07
N LEU A 323 16.78 45.11 -30.08
CA LEU A 323 16.97 46.56 -30.19
C LEU A 323 17.97 46.90 -31.32
N ASP A 324 19.09 46.19 -31.41
CA ASP A 324 20.07 46.33 -32.48
C ASP A 324 19.50 45.90 -33.84
N ALA A 325 18.68 44.85 -33.90
CA ALA A 325 17.96 44.45 -35.11
C ALA A 325 16.95 45.52 -35.57
N THR A 326 16.19 46.13 -34.66
CA THR A 326 15.30 47.25 -35.02
C THR A 326 16.08 48.50 -35.43
N THR A 327 17.25 48.73 -34.83
CA THR A 327 18.13 49.87 -35.16
C THR A 327 18.79 49.69 -36.52
N THR A 328 19.29 48.49 -36.83
CA THR A 328 19.83 48.15 -38.15
C THR A 328 18.74 48.07 -39.22
N GLN A 329 17.52 47.64 -38.88
CA GLN A 329 16.37 47.74 -39.80
C GLN A 329 16.04 49.20 -40.11
N MET A 330 15.95 50.09 -39.12
CA MET A 330 15.75 51.53 -39.35
C MET A 330 16.89 52.15 -40.17
N GLN A 331 18.14 51.74 -39.95
CA GLN A 331 19.28 52.17 -40.79
C GLN A 331 19.18 51.63 -42.21
N ALA A 332 18.75 50.38 -42.41
CA ALA A 332 18.55 49.79 -43.74
C ALA A 332 17.38 50.44 -44.49
N GLU A 333 16.28 50.78 -43.82
CA GLU A 333 15.17 51.54 -44.38
C GLU A 333 15.59 52.97 -44.76
N LYS A 334 16.38 53.64 -43.90
CA LYS A 334 16.98 54.95 -44.20
C LYS A 334 17.92 54.89 -45.41
N LEU A 335 18.84 53.92 -45.45
CA LEU A 335 19.73 53.69 -46.59
C LEU A 335 18.94 53.31 -47.86
N GLY A 336 17.81 52.61 -47.72
CA GLY A 336 16.88 52.32 -48.81
C GLY A 336 16.26 53.59 -49.39
N GLN A 337 15.83 54.54 -48.54
CA GLN A 337 15.32 55.86 -48.96
C GLN A 337 16.41 56.75 -49.58
N GLU A 338 17.62 56.76 -49.00
CA GLU A 338 18.77 57.48 -49.55
C GLU A 338 19.20 56.90 -50.92
N ASN A 339 19.19 55.57 -51.09
CA ASN A 339 19.47 54.93 -52.36
C ASN A 339 18.34 55.14 -53.39
N ALA A 340 17.08 55.14 -52.97
CA ALA A 340 15.96 55.46 -53.85
C ALA A 340 16.05 56.90 -54.39
N THR A 341 16.35 57.89 -53.53
CA THR A 341 16.52 59.29 -53.93
C THR A 341 17.80 59.53 -54.75
N LEU A 342 18.89 58.79 -54.48
CA LEU A 342 20.07 58.75 -55.36
C LEU A 342 19.76 58.16 -56.73
N LYS A 343 19.02 57.06 -56.79
CA LYS A 343 18.59 56.42 -58.05
C LYS A 343 17.65 57.33 -58.86
N GLU A 344 16.78 58.08 -58.19
CA GLU A 344 15.94 59.10 -58.82
C GLU A 344 16.78 60.27 -59.36
N LYS A 345 17.74 60.79 -58.58
CA LYS A 345 18.71 61.79 -59.05
C LYS A 345 19.50 61.33 -60.27
N TYR A 346 20.07 60.13 -60.24
CA TYR A 346 20.79 59.58 -61.39
C TYR A 346 19.86 59.31 -62.58
N GLY A 347 18.60 58.93 -62.34
CA GLY A 347 17.58 58.80 -63.38
C GLY A 347 17.26 60.14 -64.05
N GLN A 348 17.05 61.19 -63.27
CA GLN A 348 16.85 62.56 -63.76
C GLN A 348 18.09 63.08 -64.50
N GLN A 349 19.29 62.91 -63.93
CA GLN A 349 20.55 63.32 -64.57
C GLN A 349 20.82 62.54 -65.87
N THR A 350 20.45 61.25 -65.94
CA THR A 350 20.52 60.46 -67.17
C THR A 350 19.50 60.93 -68.21
N ALA A 351 18.28 61.30 -67.79
CA ALA A 351 17.26 61.88 -68.67
C ALA A 351 17.69 63.26 -69.20
N GLU A 352 18.25 64.12 -68.35
CA GLU A 352 18.82 65.42 -68.73
C GLU A 352 19.98 65.26 -69.72
N HIS A 353 20.92 64.33 -69.46
CA HIS A 353 22.00 64.03 -70.40
C HIS A 353 21.48 63.46 -71.72
N ALA A 354 20.47 62.58 -71.73
CA ALA A 354 19.84 62.08 -72.95
C ALA A 354 19.10 63.20 -73.73
N GLN A 355 18.46 64.13 -73.03
CA GLN A 355 17.78 65.28 -73.63
C GLN A 355 18.79 66.31 -74.17
N ALA A 356 19.93 66.50 -73.50
CA ALA A 356 21.06 67.29 -73.99
C ALA A 356 21.71 66.63 -75.22
N PHE A 357 21.88 65.31 -75.24
CA PHE A 357 22.43 64.57 -76.38
C PHE A 357 21.49 64.59 -77.58
N SER A 358 20.17 64.53 -77.36
CA SER A 358 19.16 64.73 -78.41
C SER A 358 19.23 66.14 -79.00
N LYS A 359 19.32 67.18 -78.15
CA LYS A 359 19.53 68.57 -78.62
C LYS A 359 20.85 68.75 -79.37
N LEU A 360 21.93 68.12 -78.91
CA LEU A 360 23.21 68.13 -79.61
C LEU A 360 23.10 67.44 -80.98
N SER A 361 22.44 66.28 -81.06
CA SER A 361 22.18 65.55 -82.30
C SER A 361 21.34 66.37 -83.30
N GLU A 362 20.33 67.10 -82.85
CA GLU A 362 19.55 68.02 -83.69
C GLU A 362 20.37 69.26 -84.13
N GLN A 363 21.25 69.77 -83.27
CA GLN A 363 22.18 70.85 -83.63
C GLN A 363 23.23 70.37 -84.64
N THR A 364 23.80 69.16 -84.47
CA THR A 364 24.72 68.55 -85.44
C THR A 364 24.02 68.33 -86.78
N LYS A 365 22.80 67.79 -86.81
CA LYS A 365 22.04 67.64 -88.07
C LYS A 365 21.74 68.98 -88.77
N LYS A 366 21.45 70.04 -88.00
CA LYS A 366 21.33 71.40 -88.55
C LYS A 366 22.67 71.91 -89.07
N MET A 367 23.77 71.65 -88.36
CA MET A 367 25.11 72.03 -88.75
C MET A 367 25.57 71.29 -90.02
N ASP A 368 25.29 70.00 -90.15
CA ASP A 368 25.54 69.21 -91.36
C ASP A 368 24.70 69.71 -92.54
N SER A 369 23.42 70.06 -92.33
CA SER A 369 22.59 70.66 -93.38
C SER A 369 23.12 72.04 -93.82
N LEU A 370 23.65 72.83 -92.88
CA LEU A 370 24.29 74.11 -93.17
C LEU A 370 25.65 73.93 -93.85
N VAL A 371 26.42 72.87 -93.54
CA VAL A 371 27.67 72.53 -94.24
C VAL A 371 27.38 72.15 -95.69
N VAL A 372 26.37 71.31 -95.96
CA VAL A 372 25.96 70.97 -97.33
C VAL A 372 25.48 72.20 -98.10
N ASP A 373 24.73 73.11 -97.46
CA ASP A 373 24.35 74.39 -98.09
C ASP A 373 25.54 75.33 -98.30
N LEU A 374 26.54 75.31 -97.42
CA LEU A 374 27.76 76.11 -97.53
C LEU A 374 28.68 75.56 -98.63
N GLU A 375 28.82 74.24 -98.76
CA GLU A 375 29.52 73.58 -99.87
C GLU A 375 28.83 73.87 -101.21
N ARG A 376 27.50 73.77 -101.26
CA ARG A 376 26.70 74.15 -102.44
C ARG A 376 26.90 75.62 -102.81
N GLN A 377 26.82 76.53 -101.84
CA GLN A 377 27.10 77.95 -102.10
C GLN A 377 28.56 78.21 -102.43
N GLN A 378 29.52 77.43 -101.92
CA GLN A 378 30.94 77.58 -102.21
C GLN A 378 31.26 77.10 -103.63
N GLU A 379 30.60 76.05 -104.11
CA GLU A 379 30.69 75.59 -105.51
C GLU A 379 29.98 76.55 -106.48
N GLU A 380 28.82 77.09 -106.12
CA GLU A 380 28.19 78.21 -106.85
C GLU A 380 29.07 79.47 -106.85
N ASN A 381 29.77 79.79 -105.74
CA ASN A 381 30.68 80.93 -105.61
C ASN A 381 31.98 80.71 -106.40
N ILE A 382 32.48 79.48 -106.53
CA ILE A 382 33.60 79.13 -107.42
C ILE A 382 33.17 79.26 -108.89
N ASN A 383 31.98 78.75 -109.27
CA ASN A 383 31.42 78.93 -110.61
C ASN A 383 31.18 80.42 -110.93
N LEU A 384 30.66 81.19 -109.98
CA LEU A 384 30.50 82.65 -110.09
C LEU A 384 31.85 83.36 -110.16
N LYS A 385 32.88 82.95 -109.41
CA LYS A 385 34.25 83.52 -109.50
C LYS A 385 34.90 83.21 -110.85
N GLN A 386 34.71 82.02 -111.43
CA GLN A 386 35.17 81.71 -112.79
C GLN A 386 34.38 82.49 -113.85
N ARG A 387 33.07 82.67 -113.67
CA ARG A 387 32.25 83.57 -114.51
C ARG A 387 32.68 85.04 -114.37
N VAL A 388 33.02 85.50 -113.16
CA VAL A 388 33.49 86.87 -112.86
C VAL A 388 34.89 87.12 -113.40
N ALA A 389 35.79 86.13 -113.38
CA ALA A 389 37.10 86.21 -114.02
C ALA A 389 36.97 86.32 -115.56
N LYS A 390 36.09 85.52 -116.18
CA LYS A 390 35.70 85.73 -117.59
C LYS A 390 35.01 87.07 -117.81
N PHE A 391 34.23 87.56 -116.84
CA PHE A 391 33.62 88.89 -116.88
C PHE A 391 34.64 90.02 -116.76
N SER A 392 35.79 89.86 -116.09
CA SER A 392 36.86 90.88 -116.09
C SER A 392 37.60 90.96 -117.43
N GLU A 393 37.80 89.81 -118.10
CA GLU A 393 38.35 89.76 -119.45
C GLU A 393 37.37 90.39 -120.46
N LEU A 394 36.10 89.96 -120.41
CA LEU A 394 35.01 90.52 -121.20
C LEU A 394 34.67 91.97 -120.83
N LYS A 395 34.96 92.45 -119.62
CA LYS A 395 34.78 93.86 -119.21
C LYS A 395 35.95 94.74 -119.66
N LYS A 396 37.16 94.19 -119.82
CA LYS A 396 38.25 94.88 -120.55
C LYS A 396 37.94 94.98 -122.04
N GLN A 397 37.50 93.87 -122.66
CA GLN A 397 37.07 93.86 -124.05
C GLN A 397 35.81 94.70 -124.28
N ALA A 398 34.83 94.69 -123.37
CA ALA A 398 33.66 95.56 -123.44
C ALA A 398 33.94 97.01 -123.02
N ALA A 399 35.03 97.31 -122.30
CA ALA A 399 35.48 98.69 -122.09
C ALA A 399 36.16 99.23 -123.36
N SER A 400 36.99 98.45 -124.05
CA SER A 400 37.55 98.86 -125.35
C SER A 400 36.47 98.91 -126.43
N LEU A 401 35.55 97.93 -126.49
CA LEU A 401 34.36 97.99 -127.36
C LEU A 401 33.38 99.08 -126.94
N SER A 402 33.23 99.44 -125.66
CA SER A 402 32.39 100.57 -125.24
C SER A 402 33.05 101.91 -125.54
N HIS A 403 34.38 102.01 -125.53
CA HIS A 403 35.09 103.22 -125.94
C HIS A 403 35.09 103.37 -127.46
N ALA A 404 35.29 102.28 -128.20
CA ALA A 404 35.10 102.24 -129.65
C ALA A 404 33.63 102.47 -130.04
N LYS A 405 32.68 101.89 -129.32
CA LYS A 405 31.24 102.10 -129.49
C LYS A 405 30.83 103.52 -129.12
N LEU A 406 31.35 104.14 -128.06
CA LEU A 406 31.09 105.56 -127.76
C LEU A 406 31.72 106.48 -128.80
N THR A 407 32.86 106.11 -129.39
CA THR A 407 33.47 106.87 -130.50
C THR A 407 32.64 106.73 -131.78
N LEU A 408 32.19 105.51 -132.10
CA LEU A 408 31.29 105.22 -133.21
C LEU A 408 29.87 105.76 -132.99
N GLU A 409 29.33 105.76 -131.78
CA GLU A 409 28.04 106.36 -131.42
C GLU A 409 28.14 107.88 -131.41
N LYS A 410 29.32 108.46 -131.15
CA LYS A 410 29.54 109.89 -131.36
C LYS A 410 29.59 110.23 -132.85
N GLN A 411 30.31 109.46 -133.66
CA GLN A 411 30.32 109.58 -135.12
C GLN A 411 28.96 109.28 -135.76
N LEU A 412 28.18 108.34 -135.20
CA LEU A 412 26.84 107.96 -135.66
C LEU A 412 25.78 108.91 -135.12
N HIS A 413 25.99 109.57 -133.98
CA HIS A 413 25.15 110.69 -133.53
C HIS A 413 25.46 111.97 -134.31
N GLU A 414 26.71 112.25 -134.65
CA GLU A 414 27.12 113.32 -135.58
C GLU A 414 26.53 113.06 -136.98
N LEU A 415 26.71 111.87 -137.55
CA LEU A 415 26.07 111.46 -138.81
C LEU A 415 24.54 111.36 -138.72
N SER A 416 23.95 111.04 -137.57
CA SER A 416 22.48 111.02 -137.39
C SER A 416 21.91 112.42 -137.18
N VAL A 417 22.68 113.36 -136.63
CA VAL A 417 22.31 114.78 -136.58
C VAL A 417 22.46 115.39 -137.96
N GLU A 418 23.48 115.03 -138.74
CA GLU A 418 23.56 115.37 -140.17
C GLU A 418 22.46 114.69 -141.00
N LEU A 419 22.09 113.44 -140.71
CA LEU A 419 21.01 112.72 -141.41
C LEU A 419 19.63 113.29 -141.08
N GLU A 420 19.34 113.62 -139.82
CA GLU A 420 18.07 114.25 -139.45
C GLU A 420 18.04 115.73 -139.86
N ALA A 421 19.15 116.46 -139.85
CA ALA A 421 19.23 117.79 -140.47
C ALA A 421 19.03 117.72 -141.99
N ALA A 422 19.59 116.70 -142.66
CA ALA A 422 19.39 116.45 -144.08
C ALA A 422 17.96 116.00 -144.39
N LYS A 423 17.29 115.23 -143.52
CA LYS A 423 15.87 114.86 -143.65
C LYS A 423 14.93 116.02 -143.34
N ASP A 424 15.23 116.87 -142.37
CA ASP A 424 14.46 118.10 -142.12
C ASP A 424 14.64 119.09 -143.29
N ALA A 425 15.83 119.13 -143.89
CA ALA A 425 16.07 119.85 -145.14
C ALA A 425 15.35 119.19 -146.33
N GLU A 426 15.35 117.85 -146.45
CA GLU A 426 14.69 117.12 -147.55
C GLU A 426 13.16 117.18 -147.43
N THR A 427 12.59 117.16 -146.23
CA THR A 427 11.14 117.27 -146.00
C THR A 427 10.64 118.71 -146.15
N ARG A 428 11.43 119.72 -145.74
CA ARG A 428 11.18 121.12 -146.13
C ARG A 428 11.31 121.31 -147.63
N ALA A 429 12.38 120.80 -148.26
CA ALA A 429 12.54 120.86 -149.71
C ALA A 429 11.45 120.11 -150.47
N LYS A 430 10.92 118.98 -149.95
CA LYS A 430 9.78 118.25 -150.54
C LYS A 430 8.46 118.97 -150.35
N THR A 431 8.20 119.60 -149.21
CA THR A 431 6.99 120.42 -149.01
C THR A 431 7.05 121.69 -149.88
N GLU A 432 8.22 122.32 -149.96
CA GLU A 432 8.47 123.42 -150.90
C GLU A 432 8.40 122.97 -152.37
N LEU A 433 8.88 121.78 -152.76
CA LEU A 433 8.72 121.23 -154.12
C LEU A 433 7.28 120.85 -154.45
N VAL A 434 6.49 120.39 -153.48
CA VAL A 434 5.07 120.09 -153.69
C VAL A 434 4.28 121.38 -153.84
N ASP A 435 4.59 122.43 -153.10
CA ASP A 435 3.91 123.73 -153.26
C ASP A 435 4.48 124.57 -154.41
N LEU A 436 5.76 124.43 -154.76
CA LEU A 436 6.34 124.96 -156.00
C LEU A 436 5.87 124.17 -157.22
N GLY A 437 5.59 122.87 -157.12
CA GLY A 437 5.01 122.05 -158.19
C GLY A 437 3.52 122.35 -158.42
N LYS A 438 2.76 122.65 -157.36
CA LYS A 438 1.41 123.24 -157.48
C LYS A 438 1.44 124.65 -158.05
N LYS A 439 2.47 125.45 -157.74
CA LYS A 439 2.70 126.74 -158.40
C LYS A 439 3.16 126.57 -159.84
N LEU A 440 3.98 125.56 -160.15
CA LEU A 440 4.46 125.26 -161.50
C LEU A 440 3.28 124.82 -162.38
N THR A 441 2.44 123.89 -161.92
CA THR A 441 1.25 123.47 -162.67
C THR A 441 0.16 124.56 -162.76
N ALA A 442 0.16 125.54 -161.86
CA ALA A 442 -0.62 126.78 -162.01
C ALA A 442 0.01 127.77 -162.99
N LEU A 443 1.35 127.85 -163.03
CA LEU A 443 2.12 128.64 -164.00
C LEU A 443 2.12 128.02 -165.39
N GLU A 444 2.12 126.70 -165.54
CA GLU A 444 2.00 125.97 -166.81
C GLU A 444 0.61 126.18 -167.39
N LYS A 445 -0.45 126.13 -166.57
CA LYS A 445 -1.79 126.60 -167.01
C LYS A 445 -1.83 128.10 -167.31
N SER A 446 -0.97 128.91 -166.71
CA SER A 446 -0.81 130.32 -167.07
C SER A 446 0.04 130.49 -168.33
N VAL A 447 0.93 129.55 -168.65
CA VAL A 447 1.78 129.53 -169.85
C VAL A 447 1.00 128.99 -171.04
N ASP A 448 0.16 127.96 -170.89
CA ASP A 448 -0.80 127.54 -171.93
C ASP A 448 -1.73 128.70 -172.31
N ASN A 449 -2.18 129.49 -171.32
CA ASN A 449 -2.96 130.71 -171.54
C ASN A 449 -2.13 131.86 -172.14
N LEU A 450 -0.89 132.06 -171.69
CA LEU A 450 0.00 133.11 -172.24
C LEU A 450 0.61 132.73 -173.59
N GLU A 451 0.70 131.46 -173.95
CA GLU A 451 1.20 130.96 -175.23
C GLU A 451 0.09 130.94 -176.27
N THR A 452 -1.17 130.74 -175.87
CA THR A 452 -2.33 131.10 -176.70
C THR A 452 -2.46 132.61 -176.88
N GLU A 453 -2.29 133.42 -175.83
CA GLU A 453 -2.24 134.90 -175.94
C GLU A 453 -1.03 135.41 -176.74
N ASN A 454 0.12 134.71 -176.70
CA ASN A 454 1.31 135.05 -177.49
C ASN A 454 1.18 134.57 -178.96
N ASN A 455 0.41 133.52 -179.23
CA ASN A 455 0.01 133.20 -180.61
C ASN A 455 -0.87 134.32 -181.20
N ASP A 456 -1.78 134.91 -180.40
CA ASP A 456 -2.59 136.07 -180.82
C ASP A 456 -1.77 137.37 -180.92
N LEU A 457 -0.84 137.62 -180.00
CA LEU A 457 0.05 138.79 -180.05
C LEU A 457 1.15 138.69 -181.13
N LEU A 458 1.63 137.50 -181.47
CA LEU A 458 2.49 137.31 -182.64
C LEU A 458 1.69 137.48 -183.94
N ALA A 459 0.41 137.09 -183.98
CA ALA A 459 -0.47 137.41 -185.11
C ALA A 459 -0.66 138.94 -185.28
N GLU A 460 -0.88 139.69 -184.18
CA GLU A 460 -0.83 141.17 -184.17
C GLU A 460 0.55 141.72 -184.60
N GLN A 461 1.64 141.10 -184.16
CA GLN A 461 3.01 141.52 -184.52
C GLN A 461 3.35 141.21 -185.99
N THR A 462 2.73 140.21 -186.62
CA THR A 462 2.83 140.02 -188.09
C THR A 462 2.24 141.19 -188.86
N ASN A 463 1.23 141.88 -188.31
CA ASN A 463 0.68 143.10 -188.91
C ASN A 463 1.57 144.32 -188.65
N HIS A 464 2.05 144.51 -187.42
CA HIS A 464 2.92 145.66 -187.09
C HIS A 464 4.29 145.63 -187.78
N LYS A 465 4.89 144.46 -188.04
CA LYS A 465 6.20 144.40 -188.71
C LYS A 465 6.12 144.56 -190.23
N LYS A 466 5.02 144.11 -190.85
CA LYS A 466 4.74 144.36 -192.27
C LYS A 466 4.46 145.84 -192.54
N THR A 467 3.76 146.55 -191.65
CA THR A 467 3.60 148.01 -191.73
C THR A 467 4.92 148.75 -191.46
N VAL A 468 5.77 148.29 -190.52
CA VAL A 468 7.10 148.90 -190.27
C VAL A 468 8.09 148.69 -191.42
N GLN A 469 8.11 147.54 -192.11
CA GLN A 469 9.04 147.35 -193.23
C GLN A 469 8.54 147.97 -194.54
N ALA A 470 7.23 148.12 -194.73
CA ALA A 470 6.69 149.07 -195.73
C ALA A 470 7.16 150.51 -195.45
N LEU A 471 7.21 150.91 -194.17
CA LEU A 471 7.80 152.18 -193.71
C LEU A 471 9.33 152.28 -193.97
N GLN A 472 10.07 151.17 -193.91
CA GLN A 472 11.52 151.19 -194.11
C GLN A 472 11.95 151.13 -195.58
N ILE A 473 11.15 150.48 -196.44
CA ILE A 473 11.23 150.64 -197.90
C ILE A 473 10.97 152.10 -198.24
N SER A 474 9.88 152.70 -197.72
CA SER A 474 9.57 154.13 -197.85
C SER A 474 10.70 155.06 -197.34
N LYS A 475 11.46 154.67 -196.31
CA LYS A 475 12.56 155.49 -195.76
C LYS A 475 13.85 155.42 -196.59
N SER A 476 14.19 154.28 -197.19
CA SER A 476 15.38 154.16 -198.04
C SER A 476 15.16 154.68 -199.47
N GLU A 477 13.92 154.62 -199.97
CA GLU A 477 13.55 155.32 -201.20
C GLU A 477 13.51 156.85 -201.01
N ASN A 478 13.17 157.34 -199.81
CA ASN A 478 13.35 158.77 -199.46
C ASN A 478 14.82 159.22 -199.53
N LEU A 479 15.79 158.40 -199.11
CA LEU A 479 17.22 158.73 -199.26
C LEU A 479 17.66 158.76 -200.73
N LYS A 480 17.05 157.92 -201.59
CA LYS A 480 17.24 157.99 -203.05
C LYS A 480 16.41 159.08 -203.74
N LEU A 481 15.50 159.75 -203.03
CA LEU A 481 14.76 160.91 -203.55
C LEU A 481 15.45 162.22 -203.14
N ASN A 482 15.98 162.35 -201.92
CA ASN A 482 16.76 163.53 -201.54
C ASN A 482 18.03 163.71 -202.40
N ALA A 483 18.75 162.62 -202.73
CA ALA A 483 19.93 162.70 -203.61
C ALA A 483 19.60 162.88 -205.11
N ILE A 484 18.30 162.89 -205.48
CA ILE A 484 17.81 163.33 -206.80
C ILE A 484 17.07 164.67 -206.66
N VAL A 485 16.97 165.25 -205.47
CA VAL A 485 16.74 166.70 -205.33
C VAL A 485 18.09 167.46 -205.35
N GLU A 486 19.21 166.75 -205.46
CA GLU A 486 20.45 167.21 -206.11
C GLU A 486 20.55 166.83 -207.61
N GLU A 487 19.46 166.37 -208.23
CA GLU A 487 19.24 166.69 -209.65
C GLU A 487 19.19 168.23 -209.79
N LEU A 488 19.33 168.74 -211.02
CA LEU A 488 19.00 170.13 -211.37
C LEU A 488 19.81 171.25 -210.66
N ARG A 489 20.91 170.91 -209.97
CA ARG A 489 22.13 171.76 -210.02
C ARG A 489 22.92 171.66 -211.35
N SER A 490 22.29 171.02 -212.34
CA SER A 490 22.17 171.51 -213.73
C SER A 490 23.35 171.34 -214.70
N ASN A 491 22.97 171.26 -215.97
CA ASN A 491 23.83 171.31 -217.16
C ASN A 491 23.89 172.76 -217.72
N ASN A 492 24.84 172.98 -218.65
CA ASN A 492 24.95 174.07 -219.64
C ASN A 492 25.49 175.47 -219.25
N ALA A 493 26.47 175.87 -220.08
CA ALA A 493 26.89 177.20 -220.52
C ALA A 493 27.64 178.15 -219.56
N GLU A 494 28.88 178.44 -219.95
CA GLU A 494 29.49 179.76 -219.83
C GLU A 494 29.01 180.65 -221.01
N PRO A 495 29.04 181.99 -220.88
CA PRO A 495 30.29 182.76 -220.97
C PRO A 495 30.82 183.12 -219.58
N VAL A 496 32.12 183.18 -219.34
CA VAL A 496 33.28 183.36 -220.25
C VAL A 496 34.33 182.32 -219.78
N ILE A 497 34.71 181.24 -220.52
CA ILE A 497 34.95 180.97 -221.96
C ILE A 497 34.71 179.46 -222.37
N ASP A 498 33.96 179.19 -223.46
CA ASP A 498 33.91 177.98 -224.36
C ASP A 498 32.97 176.70 -224.18
N THR A 499 31.88 176.60 -224.99
CA THR A 499 31.40 175.49 -225.93
C THR A 499 31.04 173.97 -225.59
N SER A 500 30.01 173.36 -226.30
CA SER A 500 29.94 171.97 -226.96
C SER A 500 29.07 170.68 -226.48
N PRO A 501 28.92 169.51 -227.24
CA PRO A 501 27.72 168.54 -227.28
C PRO A 501 27.84 166.93 -227.39
N MET A 502 26.70 166.15 -227.54
CA MET A 502 26.37 164.76 -228.15
C MET A 502 26.50 163.31 -227.47
N SER A 503 25.56 162.33 -227.74
CA SER A 503 25.62 160.80 -227.76
C SER A 503 24.62 159.87 -226.94
N ASP A 504 24.51 158.55 -227.26
CA ASP A 504 23.31 157.66 -227.13
C ASP A 504 23.07 156.76 -225.87
N GLU A 505 24.10 156.10 -225.32
CA GLU A 505 23.89 154.83 -224.58
C GLU A 505 23.46 154.94 -223.09
N GLU A 506 23.38 156.15 -222.54
CA GLU A 506 23.45 156.39 -221.09
C GLU A 506 22.09 156.70 -220.41
N LYS A 507 20.99 156.80 -221.18
CA LYS A 507 19.67 157.22 -220.65
C LYS A 507 18.89 156.14 -219.89
N LYS A 508 19.45 154.93 -219.76
CA LYS A 508 18.79 153.72 -219.21
C LYS A 508 18.57 153.74 -217.69
N LEU A 509 18.71 154.89 -217.02
CA LEU A 509 18.99 154.94 -215.58
C LEU A 509 18.29 156.03 -214.73
N PHE A 510 17.91 157.23 -215.23
CA PHE A 510 17.50 158.34 -214.31
C PHE A 510 16.32 159.30 -214.65
N LEU A 511 15.65 159.29 -215.83
CA LEU A 511 14.85 160.49 -216.26
C LEU A 511 13.36 160.38 -216.70
N GLU A 512 12.59 159.34 -216.35
CA GLU A 512 11.09 159.48 -216.30
C GLU A 512 10.54 159.15 -214.89
N LYS A 513 11.33 159.55 -213.88
CA LYS A 513 11.01 159.49 -212.44
C LYS A 513 10.32 160.77 -211.92
N ILE A 514 10.24 161.82 -212.76
CA ILE A 514 9.69 163.16 -212.43
C ILE A 514 8.28 163.34 -213.02
N ARG A 515 7.67 162.28 -213.55
CA ARG A 515 6.27 162.27 -213.99
C ARG A 515 5.27 162.26 -212.81
N GLY A 516 5.55 163.12 -211.84
CA GLY A 516 4.57 163.87 -211.11
C GLY A 516 3.63 163.00 -210.26
N LEU A 517 3.92 162.73 -208.99
CA LEU A 517 4.74 163.51 -208.04
C LEU A 517 4.35 165.00 -207.91
N GLU A 518 3.53 165.55 -208.82
CA GLU A 518 3.23 167.00 -208.97
C GLU A 518 1.84 167.28 -209.56
N THR A 519 1.03 166.24 -209.82
CA THR A 519 -0.39 166.29 -209.42
C THR A 519 -0.57 166.03 -207.91
N LYS A 520 0.53 166.12 -207.13
CA LYS A 520 0.53 166.36 -205.67
C LYS A 520 -0.64 167.24 -205.29
N GLY A 521 -1.43 166.77 -204.34
CA GLY A 521 -2.23 167.63 -203.48
C GLY A 521 -3.51 168.22 -204.06
N ALA A 522 -3.77 168.29 -205.37
CA ALA A 522 -4.78 169.24 -205.90
C ALA A 522 -6.28 168.83 -205.88
N SER A 523 -6.62 167.55 -205.67
CA SER A 523 -7.94 167.18 -205.12
C SER A 523 -7.77 166.61 -203.72
N LEU A 524 -6.72 167.01 -203.02
CA LEU A 524 -6.41 166.44 -201.73
C LEU A 524 -5.62 167.42 -200.86
N GLU A 525 -5.91 168.74 -200.78
CA GLU A 525 -6.96 169.63 -201.38
C GLU A 525 -8.34 168.98 -201.68
N LYS A 526 -9.05 169.23 -202.80
CA LYS A 526 -10.53 169.02 -203.06
C LYS A 526 -11.32 167.76 -202.63
N ALA A 527 -11.00 166.53 -203.00
CA ALA A 527 -11.62 165.32 -202.46
C ALA A 527 -11.26 165.08 -200.98
N LEU A 528 -10.00 165.27 -200.58
CA LEU A 528 -9.58 165.62 -199.20
C LEU A 528 -10.27 166.93 -198.66
N GLU A 529 -10.90 167.81 -199.47
CA GLU A 529 -11.82 168.89 -199.04
C GLU A 529 -13.27 168.37 -198.92
N GLU A 530 -13.51 167.08 -199.15
CA GLU A 530 -14.82 166.42 -198.99
C GLU A 530 -14.74 165.11 -198.15
N TRP A 531 -13.54 164.70 -197.76
CA TRP A 531 -13.24 164.34 -196.38
C TRP A 531 -12.64 165.48 -195.56
N THR A 532 -12.64 166.69 -196.15
CA THR A 532 -13.20 167.86 -195.48
C THR A 532 -14.69 168.02 -195.87
N LYS A 533 -15.51 166.95 -195.86
CA LYS A 533 -17.00 167.03 -195.77
C LYS A 533 -17.63 165.95 -194.91
N LEU A 534 -17.34 164.68 -195.15
CA LEU A 534 -18.05 163.59 -194.48
C LEU A 534 -17.07 162.56 -193.90
N ALA A 535 -15.83 162.95 -193.57
CA ALA A 535 -15.59 163.61 -192.28
C ALA A 535 -14.87 165.01 -192.28
N LYS A 536 -15.44 166.14 -192.76
CA LYS A 536 -16.17 167.13 -191.88
C LYS A 536 -17.45 166.58 -191.18
N VAL A 537 -17.30 165.47 -190.50
CA VAL A 537 -17.67 165.44 -189.10
C VAL A 537 -16.35 165.72 -188.41
#